data_AF-A0A482ZTP4-F1
#
_entry.id   AF-A0A482ZTP4-F1
#
_cell.length_a   1.000
_cell.length_b   1.000
_cell.length_c   1.000
_cell.angle_alpha   90.00
_cell.angle_beta   90.00
_cell.angle_gamma   90.00
#
_symmetry.space_group_name_H-M   'P 1'
#
loop_
_entity.id
_entity.type
_entity.pdbx_description
1 polymer ?
#
loop_
_entity_poly.entity_id
_entity_poly.type
_entity_poly.pdbx_seq_one_letter_code
_entity_poly.pdbx_strand_id
1 'polypeptide(L)' 'MVVINFQEQIQPSTFEYAVHYLVDNKLDLSLFDAVYKNDKTGRVAYDPLYY' A
#
# COMPACT_ATOMS: atom_id res chain seq x y z
N MET A 1 5.16 10.98 -15.46
CA MET A 1 4.95 10.06 -14.32
C MET A 1 3.67 10.47 -13.62
N VAL A 2 2.70 9.57 -13.40
CA VAL A 2 1.51 9.92 -12.61
C VAL A 2 1.91 9.87 -11.15
N VAL A 3 1.76 10.98 -10.43
CA VAL A 3 1.91 11.00 -8.97
C VAL A 3 0.73 10.24 -8.41
N ILE A 4 0.99 9.03 -7.92
CA ILE A 4 -0.05 8.17 -7.37
C ILE A 4 -0.13 8.48 -5.87
N ASN A 5 -1.12 9.27 -5.47
CA ASN A 5 -1.46 9.43 -4.06
C ASN A 5 -2.42 8.31 -3.65
N PHE A 6 -1.91 7.32 -2.93
CA PHE A 6 -2.69 6.16 -2.50
C PHE A 6 -3.92 6.54 -1.67
N GLN A 7 -3.81 7.57 -0.81
CA GLN A 7 -4.93 8.04 0.02
C GLN A 7 -6.05 8.68 -0.83
N GLU A 8 -5.71 9.28 -1.96
CA GLU A 8 -6.70 9.84 -2.89
C GLU A 8 -7.34 8.76 -3.78
N GLN A 9 -6.71 7.59 -3.93
CA GLN A 9 -7.26 6.49 -4.73
C GLN A 9 -8.22 5.59 -3.98
N ILE A 10 -7.98 5.36 -2.68
CA ILE A 10 -8.80 4.47 -1.86
C ILE A 10 -9.92 5.26 -1.21
N GLN A 11 -10.96 5.58 -2.00
CA GLN A 11 -12.10 6.37 -1.53
C GLN A 11 -13.14 5.52 -0.79
N PRO A 12 -13.75 6.03 0.30
CA PRO A 12 -14.85 5.34 0.97
C PRO A 12 -15.99 4.98 0.02
N SER A 13 -16.70 3.89 0.33
CA SER A 13 -17.81 3.37 -0.48
C SER A 13 -17.42 2.80 -1.85
N THR A 14 -16.13 2.61 -2.13
CA THR A 14 -15.66 1.83 -3.28
C THR A 14 -15.32 0.40 -2.89
N PHE A 15 -15.20 -0.47 -3.90
CA PHE A 15 -14.77 -1.85 -3.70
C PHE A 15 -13.32 -1.92 -3.20
N GLU A 16 -12.44 -1.08 -3.75
CA GLU A 16 -11.03 -1.00 -3.40
C GLU A 16 -10.86 -0.63 -1.92
N TYR A 17 -11.66 0.30 -1.40
CA TYR A 17 -11.68 0.62 0.02
C TYR A 17 -12.14 -0.54 0.88
N ALA A 18 -13.17 -1.28 0.47
CA ALA A 18 -13.62 -2.44 1.20
C ALA A 18 -12.53 -3.52 1.30
N VAL A 19 -11.85 -3.82 0.19
CA VAL A 19 -10.73 -4.77 0.17
C VAL A 19 -9.58 -4.27 1.06
N HIS A 20 -9.18 -3.01 0.92
CA HIS A 20 -8.12 -2.41 1.74
C HIS A 20 -8.45 -2.53 3.23
N TYR A 21 -9.67 -2.15 3.64
CA TYR A 21 -10.10 -2.21 5.02
C TYR A 21 -10.08 -3.64 5.58
N LEU A 22 -10.54 -4.63 4.81
CA LEU A 22 -10.52 -6.03 5.24
C LEU A 22 -9.10 -6.55 5.44
N VAL A 23 -8.21 -6.29 4.48
CA VAL A 23 -6.81 -6.75 4.53
C VAL A 23 -6.08 -6.11 5.71
N ASP A 24 -6.26 -4.80 5.90
CA ASP A 24 -5.52 -4.01 6.88
C ASP A 24 -6.07 -4.16 8.31
N ASN A 25 -7.38 -4.37 8.48
CA ASN A 25 -8.02 -4.31 9.80
C ASN A 25 -8.69 -5.61 10.26
N LYS A 26 -8.91 -6.59 9.36
CA LYS A 26 -9.69 -7.80 9.67
C LYS A 26 -8.92 -9.10 9.47
N LEU A 27 -7.85 -9.10 8.70
CA LEU A 27 -6.99 -10.26 8.51
C LEU A 27 -5.78 -10.19 9.44
N ASP A 28 -5.49 -11.29 10.13
CA ASP A 28 -4.22 -11.44 10.83
C ASP A 28 -3.14 -11.86 9.84
N LEU A 29 -2.27 -10.93 9.49
CA LEU A 29 -1.17 -11.12 8.56
C LEU A 29 0.19 -11.21 9.27
N SER A 30 0.22 -11.24 10.59
CA SER A 30 1.46 -11.23 11.39
C SER A 30 2.41 -12.38 11.06
N LEU A 31 1.88 -13.52 10.60
CA LEU A 31 2.68 -14.65 10.11
C LEU A 31 3.62 -14.26 8.95
N PHE A 32 3.20 -13.32 8.11
CA PHE A 32 3.95 -12.87 6.94
C PHE A 32 5.03 -11.87 7.28
N ASP A 33 4.91 -11.11 8.38
CA ASP A 33 5.89 -10.09 8.79
C ASP A 33 7.28 -10.69 9.06
N ALA A 34 7.34 -11.93 9.54
CA ALA A 34 8.59 -12.66 9.76
C ALA A 34 9.28 -13.08 8.46
N VAL A 35 8.50 -13.27 7.38
CA VAL A 35 8.97 -13.81 6.09
C VAL A 35 9.22 -12.69 5.07
N TYR A 36 8.43 -11.61 5.13
CA TYR A 36 8.44 -10.51 4.17
C TYR A 36 8.86 -9.22 4.86
N LYS A 37 10.18 -8.96 4.84
CA LYS A 37 10.77 -7.70 5.31
C LYS A 37 11.51 -7.02 4.16
N ASN A 38 10.88 -6.01 3.57
CA ASN A 38 11.44 -5.25 2.44
C ASN A 38 12.46 -4.17 2.88
N ASP A 39 13.14 -4.37 4.01
CA ASP A 39 14.07 -3.41 4.62
C ASP A 39 15.26 -3.05 3.72
N LYS A 40 15.67 -3.97 2.84
CA LYS A 40 16.89 -3.84 2.03
C LYS A 40 16.71 -4.09 0.52
N THR A 41 15.53 -4.56 0.11
CA THR A 41 15.26 -5.02 -1.27
C THR A 41 14.08 -4.32 -1.93
N GLY A 42 13.49 -3.30 -1.27
CA GLY A 42 12.49 -2.43 -1.89
C GLY A 42 13.10 -1.48 -2.92
N ARG A 43 12.38 -1.20 -4.00
CA ARG A 43 12.74 -0.11 -4.92
C ARG A 43 12.45 1.21 -4.19
N VAL A 44 13.40 2.13 -4.15
CA VAL A 44 13.15 3.47 -3.61
C VAL A 44 11.96 4.09 -4.33
N ALA A 45 11.07 4.75 -3.58
CA ALA A 45 10.02 5.55 -4.18
C ALA A 45 10.69 6.62 -5.05
N TYR A 46 10.33 6.68 -6.33
CA TYR A 46 10.81 7.73 -7.21
C TYR A 46 10.22 9.06 -6.76
N ASP A 47 11.05 10.09 -6.61
CA ASP A 47 10.57 11.44 -6.36
C ASP A 47 9.71 11.88 -7.55
N PRO A 48 8.43 12.23 -7.33
CA PRO A 48 7.54 12.64 -8.41
C PRO A 48 7.93 13.96 -9.09
N LEU A 49 8.84 14.76 -8.53
CA LEU A 49 9.23 16.09 -9.04
C LEU A 49 10.34 16.10 -10.09
N TYR A 50 10.76 14.95 -10.62
CA TYR A 50 11.76 14.91 -11.69
C TYR A 50 11.17 15.24 -13.09
N TYR A 51 10.48 16.38 -13.25
CA TYR A 51 10.23 17.05 -14.54
C TYR A 51 9.98 18.55 -14.34
#